data_AF-A0A388PZC4-F1
#
_entry.id   AF-A0A388PZC4-F1
#
_cell.length_a   1.000
_cell.length_b   1.000
_cell.length_c   1.000
_cell.angle_alpha   90.00
_cell.angle_beta   90.00
_cell.angle_gamma   90.00
#
_symmetry.space_group_name_H-M   'P 1'
#
loop_
_entity.id
_entity.type
_entity.pdbx_description
1 polymer ?
#
loop_
_entity_poly.entity_id
_entity_poly.type
_entity_poly.pdbx_seq_one_letter_code
_entity_poly.pdbx_strand_id
1 'polypeptide(L)' 'MEEVTRLCDSVIMMKNGEITDQGSPSSLLKKYGKKKLEDVFLKIARGEGNR' A
#
# COMPACT_ATOMS: atom_id res chain seq x y z
N MET A 1 -7.98 5.99 -4.04
CA MET A 1 -7.69 4.55 -3.86
C MET A 1 -8.89 3.78 -3.31
N GLU A 2 -10.06 4.41 -3.10
CA GLU A 2 -11.29 3.69 -2.74
C GLU A 2 -11.76 2.71 -3.80
N GLU A 3 -11.68 3.04 -5.10
CA GLU A 3 -12.06 2.08 -6.17
C GLU A 3 -11.20 0.82 -6.16
N VAL A 4 -9.89 0.95 -5.98
CA VAL A 4 -8.98 -0.20 -5.82
C VAL A 4 -9.37 -1.05 -4.63
N THR A 5 -9.75 -0.41 -3.52
CA THR A 5 -10.18 -1.11 -2.30
C THR A 5 -11.52 -1.83 -2.49
N ARG A 6 -12.39 -1.34 -3.38
CA ARG A 6 -13.70 -1.90 -3.67
C ARG A 6 -13.66 -3.00 -4.74
N LEU A 7 -12.77 -2.88 -5.72
CA LEU A 7 -12.76 -3.73 -6.91
C LEU A 7 -11.66 -4.79 -6.91
N CYS A 8 -10.61 -4.64 -6.11
CA CYS A 8 -9.45 -5.52 -6.15
C CYS A 8 -9.31 -6.36 -4.87
N ASP A 9 -9.19 -7.68 -5.03
CA ASP A 9 -8.88 -8.59 -3.92
C ASP A 9 -7.40 -8.54 -3.50
N SER A 10 -6.52 -8.15 -4.42
CA SER A 10 -5.07 -8.07 -4.20
C SER A 10 -4.47 -6.85 -4.89
N VAL A 11 -3.46 -6.27 -4.27
CA VAL A 11 -2.74 -5.08 -4.72
C VAL A 11 -1.25 -5.32 -4.56
N ILE A 12 -0.47 -4.84 -5.53
CA ILE A 12 0.99 -4.82 -5.48
C ILE A 12 1.44 -3.36 -5.38
N MET A 13 2.33 -3.08 -4.44
CA MET A 13 2.96 -1.78 -4.26
C MET A 13 4.37 -1.81 -4.86
N MET A 14 4.63 -0.95 -5.83
CA MET A 14 5.91 -0.88 -6.52
C MET A 14 6.60 0.47 -6.31
N LYS A 15 7.92 0.45 -6.26
CA LYS A 15 8.76 1.65 -6.25
C LYS A 15 10.04 1.38 -7.03
N ASN A 16 10.43 2.29 -7.92
CA ASN A 16 11.66 2.19 -8.71
C ASN A 16 11.82 0.87 -9.48
N GLY A 17 10.70 0.31 -9.97
CA GLY A 17 10.71 -0.98 -10.69
C GLY A 17 10.75 -2.22 -9.79
N GLU A 18 10.81 -2.05 -8.47
CA GLU A 18 10.83 -3.15 -7.51
C GLU A 18 9.49 -3.29 -6.77
N ILE A 19 9.11 -4.53 -6.47
CA ILE A 19 7.95 -4.82 -5.62
C ILE A 19 8.35 -4.56 -4.17
N THR A 20 7.69 -3.60 -3.55
CA THR A 20 7.93 -3.23 -2.14
C THR A 20 6.98 -3.96 -1.19
N ASP A 21 5.75 -4.22 -1.64
CA ASP A 21 4.77 -4.97 -0.86
C ASP A 21 3.67 -5.55 -1.74
N GLN A 22 2.95 -6.54 -1.22
CA GLN A 22 1.81 -7.15 -1.91
C GLN A 22 0.80 -7.74 -0.91
N GLY A 23 -0.47 -7.73 -1.28
CA GLY A 23 -1.54 -8.38 -0.52
C GLY A 23 -2.89 -7.68 -0.72
N SER A 24 -3.90 -8.12 0.03
CA SER A 24 -5.20 -7.46 0.00
C SER A 24 -5.11 -6.01 0.52
N PRO A 25 -5.99 -5.10 0.06
CA PRO A 25 -6.06 -3.75 0.60
C PRO A 25 -6.15 -3.73 2.14
N SER A 26 -6.98 -4.61 2.71
CA SER A 26 -7.14 -4.76 4.16
C SER A 26 -5.86 -5.23 4.88
N SER A 27 -5.09 -6.13 4.26
CA SER A 27 -3.82 -6.61 4.81
C SER A 27 -2.77 -5.51 4.82
N LEU A 28 -2.68 -4.72 3.74
CA LEU A 28 -1.77 -3.59 3.64
C LEU A 28 -2.14 -2.51 4.68
N LEU A 29 -3.41 -2.16 4.81
CA LEU A 29 -3.87 -1.22 5.85
C LEU A 29 -3.46 -1.67 7.26
N LYS A 30 -3.66 -2.95 7.58
CA LYS A 30 -3.28 -3.53 8.88
C LYS A 30 -1.76 -3.52 9.08
N LYS A 31 -0.98 -3.91 8.07
CA LYS A 31 0.49 -3.95 8.10
C LYS A 31 1.11 -2.58 8.39
N TYR A 32 0.54 -1.53 7.81
CA TYR A 32 1.05 -0.17 7.94
C TYR A 32 0.36 0.67 9.03
N GLY A 33 -0.64 0.11 9.72
CA GLY A 33 -1.42 0.81 10.76
C GLY A 33 -2.17 2.03 10.23
N LYS A 34 -2.65 1.97 8.98
CA LYS A 34 -3.35 3.09 8.31
C LYS A 34 -4.83 2.76 8.10
N LYS A 35 -5.62 3.82 7.91
CA LYS A 35 -7.06 3.72 7.64
C LYS A 35 -7.39 3.80 6.15
N LYS A 36 -6.48 4.37 5.34
CA LYS A 36 -6.65 4.57 3.91
C LYS A 36 -5.47 4.03 3.13
N LEU A 37 -5.75 3.45 1.97
CA LEU A 37 -4.72 2.87 1.11
C LEU A 37 -3.82 3.97 0.52
N GLU A 38 -4.34 5.19 0.34
CA GLU A 38 -3.52 6.35 -0.04
C GLU A 38 -2.39 6.63 0.96
N ASP A 39 -2.65 6.50 2.26
CA ASP A 39 -1.63 6.77 3.29
C ASP A 39 -0.50 5.73 3.23
N VAL A 40 -0.85 4.49 2.91
CA VAL A 40 0.11 3.40 2.70
C VAL A 40 0.96 3.69 1.47
N PHE A 41 0.32 4.04 0.36
CA PHE A 41 0.99 4.41 -0.88
C PHE A 41 1.95 5.59 -0.68
N LEU A 42 1.50 6.67 -0.02
CA LEU A 42 2.32 7.85 0.25
C LEU A 42 3.55 7.50 1.09
N LYS A 43 3.41 6.64 2.11
CA LYS A 43 4.54 6.19 2.94
C LYS A 43 5.58 5.44 2.10
N ILE A 44 5.14 4.52 1.24
CA ILE A 44 6.01 3.74 0.35
C ILE A 44 6.70 4.67 -0.66
N ALA A 45 5.92 5.51 -1.34
CA ALA A 45 6.42 6.46 -2.34
C ALA A 45 7.48 7.41 -1.74
N ARG A 46 7.23 7.98 -0.56
CA ARG A 46 8.16 8.88 0.13
C ARG A 46 9.38 8.19 0.73
N GLY A 47 9.33 6.87 0.92
CA GLY A 47 10.45 6.11 1.50
C GLY A 47 10.61 6.33 3.01
N GLU A 48 9.57 6.79 3.71
CA GLU A 48 9.56 7.02 5.17
C GLU A 48 9.47 5.71 5.98
N GLY A 49 10.13 4.66 5.50
CA GLY A 49 10.30 3.36 6.15
C GLY A 49 11.76 3.02 6.44
N ASN A 50 12.69 3.94 6.19
CA ASN A 50 14.12 3.75 6.48
C ASN A 50 14.69 4.98 7.20
N ARG A 51 14.31 5.17 8.46
CA ARG A 51 15.05 5.89 9.51
C ARG A 51 14.65 5.31 10.86
#